data_AF-A0A933HKZ5-F1
#
_entry.id   AF-A0A933HKZ5-F1
#
_cell.length_a   1.000
_cell.length_b   1.000
_cell.length_c   1.000
_cell.angle_alpha   90.00
_cell.angle_beta   90.00
_cell.angle_gamma   90.00
#
_symmetry.space_group_name_H-M   'P 1'
#
loop_
_entity.id
_entity.type
_entity.pdbx_description
1 polymer ?
#
loop_
_entity_poly.entity_id
_entity_poly.type
_entity_poly.pdbx_seq_one_letter_code
_entity_poly.pdbx_strand_id
1 'polypeptide(L)'
;MNLCDDIKEAKSGKEVIKIIEQDSRFIGWRDSGSSHRIAKFENGVTVPIPVHGNRDIPIGTKLKIIRILRAGGLCTLVIGIGVLIAARLIGG
;
A
#
# COMPACT_ATOMS: atom_id res chain seq x y z
N MET A 1 2.58 -4.72 -10.02
CA MET A 1 1.50 -4.43 -9.06
C MET A 1 1.45 -2.93 -8.85
N ASN A 2 0.28 -2.29 -8.92
CA ASN A 2 0.11 -0.90 -8.53
C ASN A 2 -0.71 -0.88 -7.25
N LEU A 3 -0.01 -0.84 -6.11
CA LEU A 3 -0.58 -0.95 -4.77
C LEU A 3 -1.85 -0.08 -4.59
N CYS A 4 -1.86 1.12 -5.15
CA CYS A 4 -2.93 2.09 -4.91
C CYS A 4 -4.13 1.91 -5.84
N ASP A 5 -3.90 1.40 -7.05
CA ASP A 5 -5.00 0.99 -7.94
C ASP A 5 -5.65 -0.29 -7.41
N ASP A 6 -4.84 -1.26 -6.96
CA ASP A 6 -5.32 -2.52 -6.41
C ASP A 6 -6.18 -2.28 -5.14
N ILE A 7 -5.76 -1.37 -4.24
CA ILE A 7 -6.53 -0.99 -3.05
C ILE A 7 -7.83 -0.26 -3.41
N LYS A 8 -7.87 0.48 -4.52
CA LYS A 8 -9.08 1.18 -4.97
C LYS A 8 -10.18 0.19 -5.34
N GLU A 9 -9.80 -0.91 -5.99
CA GLU A 9 -10.69 -1.98 -6.41
C GLU A 9 -11.05 -2.97 -5.28
N ALA A 10 -10.26 -3.01 -4.20
CA ALA A 10 -10.50 -3.89 -3.05
C ALA A 10 -11.88 -3.65 -2.41
N LYS A 11 -12.68 -4.69 -2.27
CA LYS A 11 -14.04 -4.62 -1.71
C LYS A 11 -14.03 -4.57 -0.20
N SER A 12 -13.16 -5.34 0.46
CA SER A 12 -13.15 -5.52 1.92
C SER A 12 -11.79 -5.22 2.57
N GLY A 13 -11.80 -4.99 3.90
CA GLY A 13 -10.58 -4.79 4.72
C GLY A 13 -9.58 -5.94 4.58
N LYS A 14 -10.10 -7.17 4.42
CA LYS A 14 -9.28 -8.37 4.22
C LYS A 14 -8.62 -8.39 2.86
N GLU A 15 -9.28 -7.90 1.81
CA GLU A 15 -8.65 -7.77 0.48
C GLU A 15 -7.52 -6.75 0.52
N VAL A 16 -7.73 -5.61 1.18
CA VAL A 16 -6.66 -4.61 1.35
C VAL A 16 -5.46 -5.20 2.10
N ILE A 17 -5.68 -6.02 3.12
CA ILE A 17 -4.59 -6.74 3.81
C ILE A 17 -3.81 -7.63 2.85
N LYS A 18 -4.49 -8.46 2.06
CA LYS A 18 -3.83 -9.36 1.11
C LYS A 18 -3.01 -8.59 0.08
N ILE A 19 -3.55 -7.50 -0.43
CA ILE A 19 -2.86 -6.63 -1.40
C ILE A 19 -1.60 -6.02 -0.77
N ILE A 20 -1.68 -5.54 0.48
CA ILE A 20 -0.52 -5.01 1.21
C ILE A 20 0.54 -6.08 1.47
N GLU A 21 0.14 -7.30 1.85
CA GLU A 21 1.05 -8.43 2.11
C GLU A 21 1.80 -8.89 0.85
N GLN A 22 1.28 -8.58 -0.34
CA GLN A 22 1.94 -8.84 -1.62
C GLN A 22 2.94 -7.76 -2.02
N ASP A 23 2.97 -6.61 -1.34
CA ASP A 23 3.92 -5.54 -1.62
C ASP A 23 5.29 -5.86 -1.03
N SER A 24 6.35 -5.84 -1.84
CA SER A 24 7.71 -6.16 -1.39
C SER A 24 8.25 -5.18 -0.34
N ARG A 25 7.67 -3.98 -0.22
CA ARG A 25 8.07 -2.95 0.73
C ARG A 25 7.35 -3.09 2.07
N PHE A 26 6.40 -4.02 2.18
CA PHE A 26 5.70 -4.31 3.41
C PHE A 26 6.60 -5.13 4.35
N ILE A 27 6.74 -4.67 5.60
CA ILE A 27 7.64 -5.31 6.59
C ILE A 27 6.91 -5.95 7.76
N GLY A 28 5.59 -5.77 7.87
CA GLY A 28 4.80 -6.44 8.89
C GLY A 28 3.65 -5.62 9.46
N TRP A 29 2.88 -6.30 10.31
CA TRP A 29 1.73 -5.72 11.00
C TRP A 29 2.10 -5.30 12.42
N ARG A 30 1.58 -4.15 12.86
CA ARG A 30 1.43 -3.84 14.29
C ARG A 30 0.02 -4.20 14.73
N ASP A 31 -0.09 -4.94 15.82
CA ASP A 31 -1.37 -5.25 16.45
C ASP A 31 -1.95 -3.98 17.07
N SER A 32 -3.20 -3.69 16.71
CA SER A 32 -3.96 -2.54 17.19
C SER A 32 -5.39 -2.97 17.50
N GLY A 33 -5.53 -3.83 18.50
CA GLY A 33 -6.83 -4.38 18.92
C GLY A 33 -7.54 -5.18 17.81
N SER A 34 -8.76 -5.61 18.10
CA SER A 34 -9.50 -6.60 17.29
C SER A 34 -10.07 -6.05 15.97
N SER A 35 -9.98 -4.74 15.76
CA SER A 35 -10.78 -4.01 14.75
C SER A 35 -9.96 -3.29 13.68
N HIS A 36 -8.67 -3.05 13.95
CA HIS A 36 -7.76 -2.39 13.03
C HIS A 36 -6.40 -3.11 13.03
N ARG A 37 -5.79 -3.23 11.85
CA ARG A 37 -4.38 -3.64 11.73
C ARG A 37 -3.58 -2.48 11.17
N ILE A 38 -2.37 -2.27 11.67
CA ILE A 38 -1.51 -1.20 11.18
C ILE A 38 -0.42 -1.84 10.32
N ALA A 39 -0.46 -1.58 9.01
CA ALA A 39 0.61 -1.98 8.09
C ALA A 39 1.84 -1.12 8.34
N LYS A 40 3.03 -1.71 8.30
CA LYS A 40 4.31 -1.01 8.35
C LYS A 40 5.09 -1.29 7.06
N PHE A 41 5.69 -0.25 6.50
CA PHE A 41 6.52 -0.34 5.29
C PHE A 41 7.98 0.04 5.59
N GLU A 42 8.91 -0.38 4.74
CA GLU A 42 10.36 -0.14 4.87
C GLU A 42 10.72 1.35 5.02
N ASN A 43 10.00 2.22 4.33
CA ASN A 43 10.17 3.67 4.38
C ASN A 43 9.60 4.33 5.66
N GLY A 44 9.19 3.54 6.65
CA GLY A 44 8.62 4.02 7.91
C GLY A 44 7.15 4.43 7.85
N VAL A 45 6.51 4.33 6.68
CA VAL A 45 5.08 4.62 6.53
C VAL A 45 4.25 3.58 7.28
N THR A 46 3.25 4.05 8.01
CA THR A 46 2.28 3.20 8.68
C THR A 46 0.87 3.49 8.21
N VAL A 47 0.08 2.45 7.95
CA VAL A 47 -1.27 2.60 7.40
C VAL A 47 -2.27 1.80 8.23
N PRO A 48 -3.24 2.46 8.89
CA PRO A 48 -4.29 1.76 9.61
C PRO A 48 -5.35 1.22 8.64
N ILE A 49 -5.62 -0.08 8.73
CA ILE A 49 -6.61 -0.79 7.91
C ILE A 49 -7.72 -1.30 8.83
N PRO A 50 -8.99 -0.87 8.63
CA PRO A 50 -10.11 -1.42 9.38
C PRO A 50 -10.40 -2.85 8.91
N VAL A 51 -10.54 -3.77 9.86
CA VAL A 51 -10.79 -5.20 9.62
C VAL A 51 -12.13 -5.69 10.15
N HIS A 52 -13.10 -4.78 10.29
CA HIS A 52 -14.44 -5.08 10.79
C HIS A 52 -15.22 -6.02 9.85
N GLY A 53 -14.97 -7.33 9.97
CA GLY A 53 -15.69 -8.38 9.26
C GLY A 53 -15.50 -8.37 7.74
N ASN A 54 -16.35 -9.10 7.03
CA ASN A 54 -16.36 -9.19 5.57
C ASN A 54 -17.18 -8.05 4.92
N ARG A 55 -17.28 -6.90 5.60
CA ARG A 55 -18.05 -5.75 5.12
C ARG A 55 -17.26 -4.97 4.07
N ASP A 56 -17.99 -4.35 3.16
CA ASP A 56 -17.40 -3.45 2.19
C ASP A 56 -16.74 -2.25 2.89
N ILE A 57 -15.53 -1.90 2.46
CA ILE A 57 -14.86 -0.71 2.94
C ILE A 57 -15.51 0.52 2.30
N PRO A 58 -15.93 1.52 3.09
CA PRO A 58 -16.40 2.79 2.55
C PRO A 58 -15.36 3.44 1.64
N ILE A 59 -15.79 4.00 0.51
CA ILE A 59 -14.90 4.65 -0.46
C ILE A 59 -13.98 5.70 0.20
N GLY A 60 -14.50 6.47 1.16
CA GLY A 60 -13.71 7.46 1.90
C GLY A 60 -12.55 6.84 2.69
N THR A 61 -12.72 5.64 3.23
CA THR A 61 -11.65 4.92 3.94
C THR A 61 -10.59 4.43 2.95
N LYS A 62 -10.99 3.89 1.79
CA LYS A 62 -10.04 3.51 0.72
C LYS A 62 -9.21 4.71 0.28
N LEU A 63 -9.85 5.86 0.04
CA LEU A 63 -9.18 7.10 -0.35
C LEU A 63 -8.21 7.61 0.72
N LYS A 64 -8.56 7.48 2.02
CA LYS A 64 -7.63 7.80 3.12
C LYS A 64 -6.39 6.91 3.11
N ILE A 65 -6.57 5.60 2.95
CA ILE A 65 -5.48 4.62 2.86
C ILE A 65 -4.56 4.98 1.68
N ILE A 66 -5.13 5.19 0.50
CA ILE A 66 -4.39 5.59 -0.71
C ILE A 66 -3.65 6.91 -0.50
N ARG A 67 -4.26 7.90 0.17
CA ARG A 67 -3.61 9.18 0.45
C ARG A 67 -2.36 9.01 1.33
N ILE A 68 -2.43 8.17 2.36
CA ILE A 68 -1.27 7.88 3.22
C ILE A 68 -0.17 7.19 2.41
N LEU A 69 -0.52 6.15 1.64
CA LEU A 69 0.43 5.44 0.79
C LEU A 69 1.09 6.37 -0.24
N ARG A 70 0.32 7.27 -0.83
CA ARG A 70 0.82 8.24 -1.82
C ARG A 70 1.75 9.26 -1.18
N ALA A 71 1.39 9.80 -0.02
CA ALA A 71 2.25 10.70 0.74
C ALA A 71 3.57 10.01 1.16
N GLY A 72 3.51 8.71 1.39
CA GLY A 72 4.66 7.85 1.67
C GLY A 72 5.48 7.43 0.45
N GLY A 73 5.10 7.81 -0.78
CA GLY A 73 5.80 7.37 -2.00
C GLY A 73 5.61 5.88 -2.34
N LEU A 74 4.61 5.21 -1.75
CA LEU A 74 4.32 3.79 -2.00
C LEU A 74 3.43 3.57 -3.25
N CYS A 75 2.76 4.62 -3.73
CA CYS A 75 1.98 4.59 -4.96
C CYS A 75 2.79 4.88 -6.23
N THR A 76 4.12 4.68 -6.23
CA THR A 76 4.97 5.07 -7.36
C THR A 76 4.48 4.48 -8.67
N LEU A 77 4.20 5.39 -9.61
CA LEU A 77 4.01 5.09 -11.03
C LEU A 77 5.24 4.31 -11.52
N VAL A 78 4.98 3.26 -12.28
CA VAL A 78 5.98 2.47 -13.00
C VAL A 78 6.64 3.38 -14.06
N ILE A 79 7.54 4.28 -13.65
CA ILE A 79 8.37 5.09 -14.55
C ILE A 79 9.87 4.89 -14.21
N GLY A 80 10.20 4.32 -13.05
CA GLY A 80 11.56 4.36 -12.52
C GLY A 80 12.54 3.26 -12.95
N ILE A 81 12.12 2.13 -13.53
CA ILE A 81 13.09 1.07 -13.87
C ILE A 81 13.78 1.36 -15.21
N GLY A 82 13.07 1.90 -16.20
CA GLY A 82 13.65 2.27 -17.50
C GLY A 82 14.64 3.44 -17.41
N VAL A 83 14.33 4.45 -16.60
CA VAL A 83 15.18 5.67 -16.48
C VAL A 83 16.42 5.41 -15.62
N LEU A 84 16.33 4.58 -14.57
CA LEU A 84 17.48 4.28 -13.72
C LEU A 84 18.51 3.37 -14.41
N ILE A 85 18.06 2.47 -15.29
CA ILE A 85 18.96 1.66 -16.12
C ILE A 85 19.59 2.51 -17.23
N ALA A 86 18.81 3.39 -17.89
CA ALA A 86 19.35 4.28 -18.93
C ALA A 86 20.41 5.26 -18.40
N ALA A 87 20.23 5.80 -17.19
CA ALA A 87 21.20 6.68 -16.56
C ALA A 87 22.52 5.97 -16.20
N ARG A 88 22.51 4.65 -16.02
CA ARG A 88 23.70 3.84 -15.70
C ARG A 88 24.47 3.36 -16.94
N LEU A 89 23.83 3.35 -18.11
CA LEU A 89 24.43 2.89 -19.38
C LEU A 89 25.09 4.01 -20.19
N ILE A 90 24.77 5.28 -19.93
CA ILE A 90 25.32 6.44 -20.66
C ILE A 90 26.53 7.06 -19.94
N GLY A 91 26.78 6.68 -18.67
CA GLY A 91 27.85 7.22 -17.84
C GLY A 91 28.95 6.24 -17.44
N GLY A 92 29.09 5.12 -18.15
CA GLY A 92 30.12 4.09 -17.92
C GLY A 92 31.05 3.94 -19.10
#